data_AF-A0A6F7Q2Y5-F1
#
_entry.id   AF-A0A6F7Q2Y5-F1
#
_cell.length_a   1.000
_cell.length_b   1.000
_cell.length_c   1.000
_cell.angle_alpha   90.00
_cell.angle_beta   90.00
_cell.angle_gamma   90.00
#
_symmetry.space_group_name_H-M   'P 1'
#
loop_
_entity.id
_entity.type
_entity.pdbx_description
1 polymer ?
#
loop_
_entity_poly.entity_id
_entity_poly.type
_entity_poly.pdbx_seq_one_letter_code
_entity_poly.pdbx_strand_id
1 'polypeptide(L)'
;MSIVFQTVVEATLASFYIFVICIIAKVKTSENAFFTQFMATGIADVISLFANILLRLNRELALGQEYQQVVSKLAAASSMSFVAHMLGNMFITVNRFTAICFMHKHAKIWSQKNVWIVIGTQYVASFAACSYLL
;
A
#
# COMPACT_ATOMS: atom_id res chain seq x y z
N MET A 1 -0.16 -23.06 -10.28
CA MET A 1 -1.37 -22.35 -9.78
C MET A 1 -2.08 -21.79 -11.00
N SER A 2 -3.39 -22.02 -11.19
CA SER A 2 -4.08 -21.52 -12.38
C SER A 2 -4.23 -20.00 -12.32
N ILE A 3 -4.14 -19.33 -13.47
CA ILE A 3 -4.27 -17.87 -13.59
C ILE A 3 -5.59 -17.39 -12.99
N VAL A 4 -6.67 -18.15 -13.24
CA VAL A 4 -8.01 -17.90 -12.69
C VAL A 4 -8.01 -17.90 -11.17
N PHE A 5 -7.38 -18.91 -10.55
CA PHE A 5 -7.34 -19.00 -9.08
C PHE A 5 -6.59 -17.82 -8.46
N GLN A 6 -5.47 -17.40 -9.05
CA GLN A 6 -4.72 -16.25 -8.56
C GLN A 6 -5.51 -14.94 -8.67
N THR A 7 -6.18 -14.68 -9.79
CA THR A 7 -7.01 -13.48 -9.96
C THR A 7 -8.17 -13.44 -8.96
N VAL A 8 -8.81 -14.59 -8.69
CA VAL A 8 -9.89 -14.69 -7.69
C VAL A 8 -9.38 -14.37 -6.29
N VAL A 9 -8.20 -14.89 -5.92
CA VAL A 9 -7.57 -14.57 -4.63
C VAL A 9 -7.23 -13.08 -4.54
N GLU A 10 -6.62 -12.50 -5.57
CA GLU A 10 -6.27 -11.07 -5.62
C GLU A 10 -7.51 -10.16 -5.51
N ALA A 11 -8.59 -10.50 -6.23
CA ALA A 11 -9.86 -9.77 -6.17
C ALA A 11 -10.53 -9.88 -4.79
N THR A 12 -10.47 -11.06 -4.17
CA THR A 12 -11.00 -11.29 -2.82
C THR A 12 -10.23 -10.48 -1.78
N LEU A 13 -8.88 -10.49 -1.86
CA LEU A 13 -8.01 -9.70 -1.00
C LEU A 13 -8.26 -8.20 -1.17
N ALA A 14 -8.34 -7.70 -2.40
CA ALA A 14 -8.63 -6.30 -2.67
C ALA A 14 -9.99 -5.88 -2.08
N SER A 15 -11.03 -6.71 -2.27
CA SER A 15 -12.36 -6.46 -1.72
C SER A 15 -12.35 -6.42 -0.19
N PHE A 16 -11.63 -7.35 0.45
CA PHE A 16 -11.45 -7.37 1.89
C PHE A 16 -10.71 -6.13 2.42
N TYR A 17 -9.62 -5.73 1.76
CA TYR A 17 -8.88 -4.52 2.14
C TYR A 17 -9.73 -3.26 2.01
N ILE A 18 -10.45 -3.10 0.90
CA ILE A 18 -11.37 -1.98 0.70
C ILE A 18 -12.43 -1.94 1.80
N PHE A 19 -13.00 -3.10 2.15
CA PHE A 19 -13.98 -3.21 3.23
C PHE A 19 -13.39 -2.78 4.59
N VAL A 20 -12.20 -3.25 4.95
CA VAL A 20 -11.52 -2.87 6.19
C VAL A 20 -11.20 -1.37 6.21
N ILE A 21 -10.68 -0.81 5.11
CA ILE A 21 -10.42 0.63 4.98
C ILE A 21 -11.71 1.43 5.15
N CYS A 22 -12.83 1.00 4.55
CA CYS A 22 -14.13 1.66 4.71
C CYS A 22 -14.63 1.64 6.16
N ILE A 23 -14.43 0.53 6.88
CA ILE A 23 -14.78 0.45 8.30
C ILE A 23 -13.92 1.43 9.09
N ILE A 24 -12.59 1.37 8.92
CA ILE A 24 -11.66 2.22 9.67
C ILE A 24 -11.91 3.70 9.39
N ALA A 25 -12.21 4.07 8.14
CA ALA A 25 -12.53 5.45 7.77
C ALA A 25 -13.83 5.95 8.42
N LYS A 26 -14.81 5.06 8.67
CA LYS A 26 -16.07 5.41 9.33
C LYS A 26 -15.95 5.53 10.85
N VAL A 27 -15.06 4.76 11.47
CA VAL A 27 -14.83 4.88 12.92
C VAL A 27 -13.92 6.10 13.16
N LYS A 28 -14.28 7.00 14.07
CA LYS A 28 -13.49 8.19 14.47
C LYS A 28 -12.10 7.87 15.07
N THR A 29 -11.63 6.63 14.96
CA THR A 29 -10.29 6.17 15.34
C THR A 29 -9.18 6.59 14.37
N SER A 30 -9.48 7.31 13.28
CA SER A 30 -8.48 7.85 12.34
C SER A 30 -7.46 8.80 12.98
N GLU A 31 -7.73 9.29 14.19
CA GLU A 31 -6.82 10.09 15.01
C GLU A 31 -5.71 9.28 15.70
N ASN A 32 -5.73 7.94 15.64
CA ASN A 32 -4.63 7.11 16.12
C ASN A 32 -3.57 6.93 15.02
N ALA A 33 -2.30 7.15 15.38
CA ALA A 33 -1.14 6.90 14.54
C ALA A 33 -1.18 5.56 13.80
N PHE A 34 -1.53 4.49 14.51
CA PHE A 34 -1.64 3.16 13.93
C PHE A 34 -2.66 3.11 12.78
N PHE A 35 -3.86 3.65 12.97
CA PHE A 35 -4.92 3.60 11.97
C PHE A 35 -4.59 4.48 10.76
N THR A 36 -3.97 5.64 10.97
CA THR A 36 -3.50 6.50 9.87
C THR A 36 -2.45 5.77 9.02
N GLN A 37 -1.46 5.13 9.64
CA GLN A 37 -0.44 4.34 8.93
C GLN A 37 -1.03 3.12 8.23
N PHE A 38 -1.93 2.40 8.90
CA PHE A 38 -2.62 1.23 8.34
C PHE A 38 -3.44 1.62 7.11
N MET A 39 -4.17 2.73 7.16
CA MET A 39 -4.95 3.23 6.04
C MET A 39 -4.05 3.62 4.85
N ALA A 40 -2.97 4.38 5.09
CA ALA A 40 -2.03 4.77 4.03
C ALA A 40 -1.37 3.53 3.37
N THR A 41 -1.01 2.54 4.17
CA THR A 41 -0.38 1.29 3.72
C THR A 41 -1.38 0.37 3.00
N GLY A 42 -2.64 0.34 3.44
CA GLY A 42 -3.71 -0.40 2.79
C GLY A 42 -4.12 0.18 1.43
N ILE A 43 -4.12 1.52 1.29
CA ILE A 43 -4.35 2.17 -0.01
C ILE A 43 -3.27 1.77 -1.02
N ALA A 44 -2.00 1.76 -0.61
CA ALA A 44 -0.90 1.30 -1.47
C ALA A 44 -1.11 -0.16 -1.91
N ASP A 45 -1.53 -1.04 -1.00
CA ASP A 45 -1.79 -2.45 -1.35
C ASP A 45 -2.92 -2.60 -2.37
N VAL A 46 -4.03 -1.88 -2.18
CA VAL A 46 -5.16 -1.89 -3.13
C VAL A 46 -4.72 -1.41 -4.52
N ILE A 47 -3.90 -0.35 -4.60
CA ILE A 47 -3.35 0.13 -5.88
C ILE A 47 -2.48 -0.94 -6.53
N SER A 48 -1.60 -1.60 -5.74
CA SER A 48 -0.74 -2.68 -6.22
C SER A 48 -1.56 -3.86 -6.77
N LEU A 49 -2.56 -4.32 -6.02
CA LEU A 49 -3.45 -5.42 -6.44
C LEU A 49 -4.21 -5.06 -7.72
N PHE A 50 -4.77 -3.86 -7.81
CA PHE A 50 -5.49 -3.42 -9.00
C PHE A 50 -4.57 -3.34 -10.22
N ALA A 51 -3.37 -2.79 -10.05
CA ALA A 51 -2.36 -2.74 -11.10
C ALA A 51 -1.93 -4.14 -11.57
N ASN A 52 -1.74 -5.09 -10.65
CA ASN A 52 -1.38 -6.47 -10.99
C ASN A 52 -2.49 -7.20 -11.74
N ILE A 53 -3.75 -7.01 -11.37
CA ILE A 53 -4.90 -7.57 -12.09
C ILE A 53 -4.94 -7.02 -13.53
N LEU A 54 -4.78 -5.71 -13.71
CA LEU A 54 -4.77 -5.08 -15.03
C LEU A 54 -3.57 -5.51 -15.89
N LEU A 55 -2.36 -5.62 -15.33
CA LEU A 55 -1.18 -6.13 -16.03
C LEU A 55 -1.37 -7.55 -16.52
N ARG A 56 -2.01 -8.39 -15.70
CA ARG A 56 -2.33 -9.78 -16.05
C ARG A 56 -3.38 -9.85 -17.15
N LEU A 57 -4.45 -9.06 -17.06
CA LEU A 57 -5.45 -8.96 -18.12
C LEU A 57 -4.81 -8.53 -19.45
N ASN A 58 -3.92 -7.54 -19.41
CA ASN A 58 -3.18 -7.11 -20.60
C ASN A 58 -2.33 -8.24 -21.21
N ARG A 59 -1.67 -9.05 -20.37
CA ARG A 59 -0.87 -10.20 -20.81
C ARG A 59 -1.73 -11.28 -21.47
N GLU A 60 -2.90 -11.59 -20.92
CA GLU A 60 -3.81 -12.62 -21.45
C GLU A 60 -4.54 -12.17 -22.72
N LEU A 61 -4.93 -10.88 -22.78
CA LEU A 61 -5.62 -10.30 -23.93
C LEU A 61 -4.68 -9.93 -25.08
N ALA A 62 -3.36 -10.05 -24.87
CA ALA A 62 -2.31 -9.67 -25.81
C ALA A 62 -2.55 -8.28 -26.42
N LEU A 63 -2.94 -7.30 -25.59
CA LEU A 63 -3.25 -5.95 -26.04
C LEU A 63 -2.05 -5.36 -26.79
N GLY A 64 -2.35 -4.72 -27.93
CA GLY A 64 -1.35 -4.26 -28.88
C GLY A 64 -0.39 -3.21 -28.35
N GLN A 65 0.61 -2.87 -29.16
CA GLN A 65 1.71 -1.95 -28.83
C GLN A 65 1.25 -0.56 -28.35
N GLU A 66 0.04 -0.15 -28.72
CA GLU A 66 -0.63 1.07 -28.28
C GLU A 66 -0.77 1.17 -26.74
N TYR A 67 -0.88 0.04 -26.04
CA TYR A 67 -1.03 -0.01 -24.58
C TYR A 67 0.30 -0.11 -23.83
N GLN A 68 1.44 -0.21 -24.54
CA GLN A 68 2.74 -0.45 -23.92
C GLN A 68 3.13 0.64 -22.89
N GLN A 69 2.81 1.91 -23.17
CA GLN A 69 3.05 3.00 -22.22
C GLN A 69 2.16 2.91 -20.97
N VAL A 70 0.91 2.49 -21.13
CA VAL A 70 -0.03 2.30 -20.01
C VAL A 70 0.46 1.15 -19.13
N VAL A 71 0.86 0.04 -19.74
CA VAL A 71 1.40 -1.15 -19.06
C VAL A 71 2.68 -0.81 -18.30
N SER A 72 3.60 -0.05 -18.89
CA SER A 72 4.84 0.39 -18.24
C SER A 72 4.55 1.26 -17.01
N LYS A 73 3.68 2.26 -17.15
CA LYS A 73 3.26 3.11 -16.01
C LYS A 73 2.57 2.32 -14.91
N LEU A 74 1.77 1.33 -15.28
CA LEU A 74 1.05 0.46 -14.35
C LEU A 74 2.00 -0.48 -13.61
N ALA A 75 3.03 -1.00 -14.28
CA ALA A 75 4.10 -1.78 -13.67
C ALA A 75 4.95 -0.95 -12.70
N ALA A 76 5.29 0.28 -13.08
CA ALA A 76 5.96 1.23 -12.18
C ALA A 76 5.09 1.55 -10.95
N ALA A 77 3.79 1.80 -11.15
CA ALA A 77 2.84 2.06 -10.08
C ALA A 77 2.68 0.87 -9.12
N SER A 78 2.57 -0.36 -9.65
CA SER A 78 2.52 -1.59 -8.85
C SER A 78 3.77 -1.74 -7.99
N SER A 79 4.95 -1.54 -8.61
CA SER A 79 6.24 -1.66 -7.93
C SER A 79 6.40 -0.62 -6.81
N MET A 80 6.09 0.65 -7.10
CA MET A 80 6.13 1.73 -6.12
C MET A 80 5.18 1.46 -4.94
N SER A 81 3.95 1.05 -5.24
CA SER A 81 2.93 0.73 -4.24
C SER A 81 3.31 -0.47 -3.38
N PHE A 82 3.93 -1.49 -3.97
CA PHE A 82 4.45 -2.65 -3.23
C PHE A 82 5.56 -2.25 -2.25
N VAL A 83 6.55 -1.47 -2.70
CA VAL A 83 7.63 -0.98 -1.82
C VAL A 83 7.05 -0.09 -0.71
N ALA A 84 6.10 0.79 -1.06
CA ALA A 84 5.42 1.62 -0.06
C ALA A 84 4.69 0.75 0.96
N HIS A 85 3.99 -0.30 0.53
CA HIS A 85 3.29 -1.21 1.42
C HIS A 85 4.27 -1.93 2.38
N MET A 86 5.40 -2.42 1.87
CA MET A 86 6.43 -3.09 2.67
C MET A 86 7.02 -2.17 3.75
N LEU A 87 7.42 -0.95 3.37
CA LEU A 87 7.92 0.06 4.30
C LEU A 87 6.84 0.47 5.31
N GLY A 88 5.60 0.63 4.87
CA GLY A 88 4.46 0.92 5.74
C GLY A 88 4.27 -0.15 6.82
N ASN A 89 4.29 -1.42 6.45
CA ASN A 89 4.21 -2.54 7.40
C ASN A 89 5.38 -2.54 8.39
N MET A 90 6.60 -2.22 7.94
CA MET A 90 7.75 -2.06 8.83
C MET A 90 7.49 -0.94 9.86
N PHE A 91 7.02 0.23 9.44
CA PHE A 91 6.72 1.34 10.35
C PHE A 91 5.57 1.02 11.31
N ILE A 92 4.55 0.28 10.88
CA ILE A 92 3.48 -0.22 11.75
C ILE A 92 4.05 -1.15 12.82
N THR A 93 4.95 -2.08 12.46
CA THR A 93 5.63 -2.94 13.43
C THR A 93 6.43 -2.12 14.43
N VAL A 94 7.18 -1.11 13.99
CA VAL A 94 7.91 -0.20 14.90
C VAL A 94 6.94 0.60 15.79
N ASN A 95 5.80 1.05 15.26
CA ASN A 95 4.76 1.74 16.03
C ASN A 95 4.22 0.85 17.16
N ARG A 96 3.91 -0.42 16.87
CA ARG A 96 3.44 -1.37 17.87
C ARG A 96 4.52 -1.77 18.87
N PHE A 97 5.75 -1.99 18.40
CA PHE A 97 6.89 -2.29 19.26
C PHE A 97 7.15 -1.16 20.26
N THR A 98 7.20 0.08 19.78
CA THR A 98 7.41 1.25 20.66
C THR A 98 6.22 1.53 21.58
N ALA A 99 5.00 1.11 21.22
CA ALA A 99 3.84 1.18 22.12
C ALA A 99 4.02 0.28 23.33
N ILE A 100 4.65 -0.88 23.16
CA ILE A 100 4.88 -1.85 24.24
C ILE A 100 6.13 -1.47 25.05
N CYS A 101 7.26 -1.18 24.39
CA CYS A 101 8.54 -0.97 25.04
C CYS A 101 8.75 0.45 25.58
N PHE A 102 8.04 1.45 25.02
CA PHE A 102 8.24 2.87 25.33
C PHE A 102 6.91 3.59 25.58
N MET A 103 6.01 2.98 26.37
CA MET A 103 4.66 3.50 26.65
C MET A 103 4.60 5.01 26.96
N HIS A 104 5.47 5.51 27.85
CA HIS A 104 5.49 6.92 28.26
C HIS A 104 5.94 7.90 27.18
N LYS A 105 6.67 7.42 26.15
CA LYS A 105 7.17 8.24 25.04
C LYS A 105 6.39 8.00 23.75
N HIS A 106 5.57 6.95 23.68
CA HIS A 106 4.87 6.53 22.46
C HIS A 106 4.03 7.66 21.85
N ALA A 107 3.20 8.34 22.64
CA ALA A 107 2.37 9.44 22.17
C ALA A 107 3.17 10.64 21.63
N LYS A 108 4.38 10.87 22.14
CA LYS A 108 5.28 11.92 21.66
C LYS A 108 5.99 11.51 20.36
N ILE A 109 6.45 10.26 20.29
CA ILE A 109 7.12 9.70 19.10
C ILE A 109 6.13 9.65 17.93
N TRP A 110 4.92 9.15 18.17
CA TRP A 110 3.89 8.94 17.16
C TRP A 110 2.80 10.01 17.19
N SER A 111 3.21 11.26 17.41
CA SER A 111 2.30 12.39 17.22
C SER A 111 1.79 12.42 15.77
N GLN A 112 0.59 12.96 15.54
CA GLN A 112 -0.01 13.03 14.21
C GLN A 112 0.91 13.66 13.15
N LYS A 113 1.64 14.72 13.51
CA LYS A 113 2.64 15.35 12.63
C LYS A 113 3.75 14.37 12.22
N ASN A 114 4.29 13.63 13.17
CA ASN A 114 5.36 12.66 12.91
C ASN A 114 4.85 11.49 12.05
N VAL A 115 3.61 11.06 12.26
CA VAL A 115 2.98 10.01 11.44
C VAL A 115 2.89 10.43 9.98
N TRP A 116 2.44 11.65 9.71
CA TRP A 116 2.41 12.17 8.34
C TRP A 116 3.80 12.32 7.72
N ILE A 117 4.82 12.69 8.51
CA ILE A 117 6.21 12.71 8.05
C ILE A 117 6.69 11.30 7.69
N VAL A 118 6.38 10.30 8.52
CA VAL A 118 6.73 8.89 8.26
C VAL A 118 6.05 8.40 6.97
N ILE A 119 4.76 8.69 6.80
CA ILE A 119 4.01 8.34 5.57
C ILE A 119 4.62 9.05 4.36
N GLY A 120 4.95 10.34 4.46
CA GLY A 120 5.61 11.08 3.39
C GLY A 120 6.97 10.47 3.02
N THR A 121 7.78 10.14 4.04
CA THR A 121 9.10 9.51 3.86
C THR A 121 8.98 8.14 3.22
N GLN A 122 7.97 7.36 3.60
CA GLN A 122 7.64 6.07 2.98
C GLN A 122 7.39 6.21 1.48
N TYR A 123 6.50 7.12 1.05
CA TYR A 123 6.21 7.30 -0.36
C TYR A 123 7.39 7.87 -1.16
N VAL A 124 8.16 8.81 -0.58
CA VAL A 124 9.38 9.35 -1.19
C VAL A 124 10.44 8.26 -1.36
N ALA A 125 10.65 7.43 -0.34
CA ALA A 125 11.58 6.31 -0.40
C ALA A 125 11.17 5.27 -1.46
N SER A 126 9.87 4.96 -1.56
CA SER A 126 9.35 4.07 -2.60
C SER A 126 9.52 4.64 -4.01
N PHE A 127 9.27 5.93 -4.18
CA PHE A 127 9.51 6.62 -5.45
C PHE A 127 10.99 6.55 -5.84
N ALA A 128 11.89 6.88 -4.90
CA ALA A 128 13.33 6.80 -5.14
C ALA A 128 13.78 5.37 -5.49
N ALA A 129 13.26 4.37 -4.77
CA ALA A 129 13.57 2.96 -4.99
C ALA A 129 13.09 2.43 -6.34
N CYS A 130 12.05 3.03 -6.93
CA CYS A 130 11.50 2.63 -8.22
C CYS A 130 11.74 3.65 -9.33
N SER A 131 12.58 4.66 -9.10
CA SER A 131 12.82 5.75 -10.06
C SER A 131 13.39 5.27 -11.40
N TYR A 132 14.08 4.13 -11.42
CA TYR A 132 14.60 3.50 -12.63
C TYR A 132 13.52 2.81 -13.51
N LEU A 133 12.29 2.68 -13.00
CA LEU A 133 11.14 2.10 -13.72
C LEU A 133 10.27 3.16 -14.41
N LEU A 134 10.55 4.44 -14.18
CA LEU A 134 9.85 5.60 -14.76
C LEU A 134 10.59 6.11 -16.00
#